data_AF-A0A8C9A177-F1
#
_entry.id   AF-A0A8C9A177-F1
#
_cell.length_a   1.000
_cell.length_b   1.000
_cell.length_c   1.000
_cell.angle_alpha   90.00
_cell.angle_beta   90.00
_cell.angle_gamma   90.00
#
_symmetry.space_group_name_H-M   'P 1'
#
loop_
_entity.id
_entity.type
_entity.pdbx_description
1 polymer ?
#
loop_
_entity_poly.entity_id
_entity_poly.type
_entity_poly.pdbx_seq_one_letter_code
_entity_poly.pdbx_strand_id
1 'polypeptide(L)'
;VPPYTIVYFPARGRCEALRMLLADQGQSWKEEVVTKEAWQQGSLKASCLYGQLPKFQDGDFTLYQSNAVLRHLGRSLGLYGKDQREAALVDMVNDGVEDHRKRCGHLIHHNYEEGKAQYVQELPGHLKPFETLLAQNQGGQAFIVGDQISFADYNLLDLLLAHQVLVPGCLDTFPLLSAYVARLSARPKLKAFLASPEHVNRPIFGSRKI
;
A
#
# COMPACT_ATOMS: atom_id res chain seq x y z
N VAL A 1 -24.26 -5.96 7.38
CA VAL A 1 -23.02 -6.74 7.15
C VAL A 1 -22.11 -5.86 6.33
N PRO A 2 -20.84 -5.64 6.70
CA PRO A 2 -19.92 -4.84 5.88
C PRO A 2 -19.83 -5.48 4.50
N PRO A 3 -19.89 -4.71 3.39
CA PRO A 3 -19.82 -5.28 2.05
C PRO A 3 -18.46 -5.94 1.78
N TYR A 4 -17.41 -5.46 2.46
CA TYR A 4 -16.04 -5.90 2.23
C TYR A 4 -15.51 -6.85 3.32
N THR A 5 -14.78 -7.89 2.92
CA THR A 5 -14.00 -8.74 3.82
C THR A 5 -12.56 -8.86 3.33
N ILE A 6 -11.59 -8.60 4.21
CA ILE A 6 -10.15 -8.77 3.96
C ILE A 6 -9.70 -10.03 4.69
N VAL A 7 -9.20 -11.02 3.95
CA VAL A 7 -8.60 -12.25 4.50
C VAL A 7 -7.09 -12.16 4.33
N TYR A 8 -6.35 -12.02 5.43
CA TYR A 8 -4.89 -11.83 5.41
C TYR A 8 -4.21 -12.30 6.70
N PHE A 9 -2.89 -12.38 6.66
CA PHE A 9 -2.06 -12.59 7.85
C PHE A 9 -2.18 -11.42 8.84
N PRO A 10 -1.82 -11.60 10.12
CA PRO A 10 -1.79 -10.52 11.13
C PRO A 10 -0.61 -9.56 10.92
N ALA A 11 -0.55 -8.95 9.73
CA ALA A 11 0.46 -7.98 9.32
C ALA A 11 -0.18 -6.91 8.41
N ARG A 12 0.46 -5.74 8.35
CA ARG A 12 0.08 -4.68 7.40
C ARG A 12 0.27 -5.18 5.98
N GLY A 13 1.52 -5.44 5.62
CA GLY A 13 1.92 -6.10 4.38
C GLY A 13 1.20 -5.55 3.14
N ARG A 14 0.79 -6.45 2.23
CA ARG A 14 0.13 -6.07 0.97
C ARG A 14 -1.32 -5.59 1.12
N CYS A 15 -1.88 -5.61 2.33
CA CYS A 15 -3.24 -5.11 2.59
C CYS A 15 -3.27 -3.68 3.12
N GLU A 16 -2.12 -3.08 3.44
CA GLU A 16 -2.15 -1.82 4.16
C GLU A 16 -2.66 -0.66 3.30
N ALA A 17 -2.23 -0.59 2.04
CA ALA A 17 -2.73 0.37 1.07
C ALA A 17 -4.27 0.31 0.91
N LEU A 18 -4.85 -0.89 0.80
CA LEU A 18 -6.31 -1.03 0.64
C LEU A 18 -7.08 -0.75 1.94
N ARG A 19 -6.48 -1.00 3.12
CA ARG A 19 -7.08 -0.60 4.41
C ARG A 19 -7.10 0.91 4.57
N MET A 20 -5.99 1.58 4.26
CA MET A 20 -5.92 3.04 4.25
C MET A 20 -6.94 3.64 3.28
N LEU A 21 -7.07 3.06 2.07
CA LEU A 21 -8.08 3.46 1.10
C LEU A 21 -9.49 3.33 1.68
N LEU A 22 -9.88 2.14 2.16
CA LEU A 22 -11.21 1.90 2.71
C LEU A 22 -11.52 2.84 3.88
N ALA A 23 -10.58 3.01 4.81
CA ALA A 23 -10.73 3.90 5.95
C ALA A 23 -10.92 5.35 5.53
N ASP A 24 -10.05 5.87 4.67
CA ASP A 24 -10.11 7.26 4.21
C ASP A 24 -11.40 7.55 3.41
N GLN A 25 -11.92 6.55 2.70
CA GLN A 25 -13.20 6.63 1.99
C GLN A 25 -14.42 6.37 2.88
N GLY A 26 -14.22 6.14 4.19
CA GLY A 26 -15.30 5.87 5.14
C GLY A 26 -16.03 4.55 4.89
N GLN A 27 -15.38 3.59 4.25
CA GLN A 27 -15.89 2.25 4.03
C GLN A 27 -15.63 1.39 5.27
N SER A 28 -16.58 0.50 5.57
CA SER A 28 -16.41 -0.52 6.60
C SER A 28 -16.06 -1.87 5.97
N TRP A 29 -15.27 -2.66 6.66
CA TRP A 29 -14.92 -4.02 6.24
C TRP A 29 -14.78 -4.93 7.46
N LYS A 30 -14.80 -6.24 7.20
CA LYS A 30 -14.45 -7.28 8.16
C LYS A 30 -12.99 -7.71 7.94
N GLU A 31 -12.21 -7.85 9.00
CA GLU A 31 -10.90 -8.53 8.94
C GLU A 31 -11.07 -10.01 9.33
N GLU A 32 -10.63 -10.91 8.46
CA GLU A 32 -10.45 -12.33 8.76
C GLU A 32 -8.96 -12.63 8.84
N VAL A 33 -8.48 -12.73 10.08
CA VAL A 33 -7.07 -12.95 10.37
C VAL A 33 -6.73 -14.43 10.22
N VAL A 34 -5.77 -14.72 9.33
CA VAL A 34 -5.26 -16.07 9.10
C VAL A 34 -3.96 -16.25 9.88
N THR A 35 -3.94 -17.14 10.87
CA THR A 35 -2.71 -17.47 11.60
C THR A 35 -1.78 -18.33 10.74
N LYS A 36 -0.50 -18.39 11.13
CA LYS A 36 0.49 -19.22 10.44
C LYS A 36 0.10 -20.70 10.50
N GLU A 37 -0.42 -21.14 11.64
CA GLU A 37 -0.85 -22.52 11.89
C GLU A 37 -2.05 -22.87 11.00
N ALA A 38 -3.06 -22.00 10.92
CA ALA A 38 -4.21 -22.18 10.04
C ALA A 38 -3.79 -22.22 8.56
N TRP A 39 -2.82 -21.38 8.16
CA TRP A 39 -2.29 -21.40 6.80
C TRP A 39 -1.52 -22.69 6.48
N GLN A 40 -0.76 -23.22 7.45
CA GLN A 40 0.01 -24.46 7.32
C GLN A 40 -0.84 -25.73 7.24
N GLN A 41 -2.09 -25.70 7.73
CA GLN A 41 -3.05 -26.79 7.50
C GLN A 41 -3.40 -26.99 6.01
N GLY A 42 -3.15 -25.97 5.17
CA GLY A 42 -3.15 -26.11 3.71
C GLY A 42 -4.52 -26.00 3.03
N SER A 43 -5.64 -26.23 3.73
CA SER A 43 -6.99 -26.16 3.16
C SER A 43 -7.30 -24.77 2.56
N LEU A 44 -7.07 -23.71 3.32
CA LEU A 44 -7.26 -22.34 2.84
C LEU A 44 -6.33 -22.01 1.67
N LYS A 45 -5.05 -22.39 1.78
CA LYS A 45 -4.06 -22.20 0.71
C LYS A 45 -4.49 -22.87 -0.58
N ALA A 46 -4.94 -24.13 -0.54
CA ALA A 46 -5.40 -24.88 -1.71
C ALA A 46 -6.67 -24.26 -2.34
N SER A 47 -7.53 -23.64 -1.53
CA SER A 47 -8.73 -22.95 -2.03
C SER A 47 -8.46 -21.58 -2.67
N CYS A 48 -7.31 -20.97 -2.38
CA CYS A 48 -6.92 -19.67 -2.93
C CYS A 48 -6.42 -19.84 -4.38
N LEU A 49 -6.90 -19.00 -5.30
CA LEU A 49 -6.61 -19.11 -6.74
C LEU A 49 -5.12 -19.24 -7.07
N TYR A 50 -4.28 -18.44 -6.39
CA TYR A 50 -2.82 -18.46 -6.57
C TYR A 50 -2.07 -19.06 -5.38
N GLY A 51 -2.77 -19.77 -4.48
CA GLY A 51 -2.18 -20.31 -3.27
C GLY A 51 -1.57 -19.23 -2.35
N GLN A 52 -2.10 -18.01 -2.38
CA GLN A 52 -1.59 -16.83 -1.68
C GLN A 52 -2.72 -15.93 -1.16
N LEU A 53 -2.41 -15.14 -0.14
CA LEU A 53 -3.22 -14.04 0.35
C LEU A 53 -2.62 -12.69 -0.14
N PRO A 54 -3.40 -11.61 -0.27
CA PRO A 54 -4.78 -11.48 0.21
C PRO A 54 -5.85 -12.15 -0.65
N LYS A 55 -6.89 -12.63 0.04
CA LYS A 55 -8.22 -12.84 -0.51
C LYS A 55 -9.10 -11.67 -0.05
N PHE A 56 -9.92 -11.16 -0.95
CA PHE A 56 -10.85 -10.07 -0.70
C PHE A 56 -12.25 -10.46 -1.17
N GLN A 57 -13.27 -10.03 -0.45
CA GLN A 57 -14.67 -10.24 -0.85
C GLN A 57 -15.39 -8.90 -0.88
N ASP A 58 -16.18 -8.70 -1.93
CA ASP A 58 -17.13 -7.61 -2.11
C ASP A 58 -18.49 -8.24 -2.42
N GLY A 59 -19.32 -8.43 -1.39
CA GLY A 59 -20.52 -9.25 -1.50
C GLY A 59 -20.19 -10.71 -1.86
N ASP A 60 -20.71 -11.18 -2.99
CA ASP A 60 -20.45 -12.50 -3.56
C ASP A 60 -19.19 -12.55 -4.44
N PHE A 61 -18.62 -11.40 -4.79
CA PHE A 61 -17.44 -11.31 -5.63
C PHE A 61 -16.17 -11.54 -4.83
N THR A 62 -15.43 -12.60 -5.19
CA THR A 62 -14.15 -12.93 -4.55
C THR A 62 -12.98 -12.56 -5.46
N LEU A 63 -12.04 -11.77 -4.91
CA LEU A 63 -10.81 -11.34 -5.56
C LEU A 63 -9.58 -11.86 -4.83
N TYR A 64 -8.50 -11.99 -5.59
CA TYR A 64 -7.12 -12.21 -5.12
C TYR A 64 -6.23 -11.15 -5.77
N GLN A 65 -4.95 -11.10 -5.38
CA GLN A 65 -3.96 -10.09 -5.81
C GLN A 65 -4.27 -8.69 -5.27
N SER A 66 -3.39 -8.17 -4.40
CA SER A 66 -3.58 -6.86 -3.74
C SER A 66 -3.83 -5.71 -4.72
N ASN A 67 -3.11 -5.70 -5.85
CA ASN A 67 -3.26 -4.62 -6.84
C ASN A 67 -4.54 -4.77 -7.68
N ALA A 68 -5.08 -5.97 -7.85
CA ALA A 68 -6.39 -6.15 -8.46
C ALA A 68 -7.51 -5.64 -7.53
N VAL A 69 -7.37 -5.86 -6.22
CA VAL A 69 -8.28 -5.31 -5.21
C VAL A 69 -8.21 -3.78 -5.16
N LEU A 70 -7.01 -3.19 -5.14
CA LEU A 70 -6.84 -1.73 -5.21
C LEU A 70 -7.49 -1.14 -6.46
N ARG A 71 -7.30 -1.75 -7.64
CA ARG A 71 -7.93 -1.32 -8.89
C ARG A 71 -9.43 -1.51 -8.89
N HIS A 72 -9.94 -2.57 -8.26
CA HIS A 72 -11.38 -2.79 -8.08
C HIS A 72 -12.01 -1.67 -7.26
N LEU A 73 -11.45 -1.39 -6.08
CA LEU A 73 -11.89 -0.29 -5.22
C LEU A 73 -11.70 1.07 -5.91
N GLY A 74 -10.60 1.25 -6.64
CA GLY A 74 -10.35 2.45 -7.42
C GLY A 74 -11.44 2.70 -8.47
N ARG A 75 -11.89 1.67 -9.18
CA ARG A 75 -12.98 1.81 -10.15
C ARG A 75 -14.33 2.04 -9.47
N SER A 76 -14.67 1.28 -8.43
CA SER A 76 -16.00 1.35 -7.80
C SER A 76 -16.22 2.61 -6.96
N LEU A 77 -15.13 3.21 -6.44
CA LEU A 77 -15.19 4.40 -5.59
C LEU A 77 -14.73 5.68 -6.29
N GLY A 78 -14.43 5.65 -7.59
CA GLY A 78 -14.04 6.84 -8.36
C GLY A 78 -12.63 7.36 -8.06
N LEU A 79 -11.67 6.47 -7.77
CA LEU A 79 -10.29 6.77 -7.38
C LEU A 79 -9.29 6.30 -8.46
N TYR A 80 -9.61 6.52 -9.73
CA TYR A 80 -8.86 5.99 -10.88
C TYR A 80 -8.60 7.06 -11.97
N GLY A 81 -8.44 8.31 -11.56
CA GLY A 81 -8.32 9.44 -12.47
C GLY A 81 -9.64 9.81 -13.16
N LYS A 82 -9.70 11.00 -13.76
CA LYS A 82 -10.93 11.52 -14.37
C LYS A 82 -11.19 11.02 -15.80
N ASP A 83 -10.15 10.53 -16.47
CA ASP A 83 -10.20 10.07 -17.85
C ASP A 83 -9.20 8.93 -18.08
N GLN A 84 -9.21 8.36 -19.29
CA GLN A 84 -8.34 7.24 -19.65
C GLN A 84 -6.84 7.59 -19.57
N ARG A 85 -6.47 8.86 -19.78
CA ARG A 85 -5.08 9.30 -19.72
C ARG A 85 -4.61 9.34 -18.27
N GLU A 86 -5.40 9.91 -17.37
CA GLU A 86 -5.10 9.87 -15.93
C GLU A 86 -5.13 8.44 -15.39
N ALA A 87 -6.08 7.60 -15.82
CA ALA A 87 -6.10 6.19 -15.43
C ALA A 87 -4.79 5.47 -15.82
N ALA A 88 -4.28 5.70 -17.02
CA ALA A 88 -3.00 5.15 -17.45
C ALA A 88 -1.81 5.66 -16.63
N LEU A 89 -1.82 6.94 -16.22
CA LEU A 89 -0.80 7.49 -15.33
C LEU A 89 -0.88 6.88 -13.92
N VAL A 90 -2.09 6.71 -13.38
CA VAL A 90 -2.34 6.04 -12.09
C VAL A 90 -1.81 4.60 -12.13
N ASP A 91 -2.04 3.87 -13.23
CA ASP A 91 -1.49 2.53 -13.43
C ASP A 91 0.04 2.53 -13.47
N MET A 92 0.64 3.43 -14.24
CA MET A 92 2.09 3.58 -14.33
C MET A 92 2.72 3.84 -12.95
N VAL A 93 2.12 4.72 -12.14
CA VAL A 93 2.56 4.98 -10.77
C VAL A 93 2.47 3.72 -9.93
N ASN A 94 1.31 3.05 -9.94
CA ASN A 94 1.08 1.88 -9.09
C ASN A 94 2.00 0.71 -9.44
N ASP A 95 2.30 0.51 -10.72
CA ASP A 95 3.21 -0.54 -11.17
C ASP A 95 4.65 -0.23 -10.75
N GLY A 96 5.07 1.04 -10.79
CA GLY A 96 6.34 1.48 -10.20
C GLY A 96 6.39 1.23 -8.68
N VAL A 97 5.31 1.53 -7.95
CA VAL A 97 5.19 1.21 -6.52
C VAL A 97 5.32 -0.28 -6.26
N GLU A 98 4.69 -1.13 -7.06
CA GLU A 98 4.76 -2.59 -6.93
C GLU A 98 6.18 -3.13 -7.14
N ASP A 99 6.91 -2.59 -8.12
CA ASP A 99 8.30 -2.99 -8.35
C ASP A 99 9.21 -2.67 -7.16
N HIS A 100 9.05 -1.49 -6.56
CA HIS A 100 9.76 -1.14 -5.32
C HIS A 100 9.32 -2.01 -4.14
N ARG A 101 8.02 -2.28 -4.02
CA ARG A 101 7.47 -3.15 -2.98
C ARG A 101 8.03 -4.57 -3.07
N LYS A 102 8.19 -5.13 -4.27
CA LYS A 102 8.83 -6.43 -4.49
C LYS A 102 10.29 -6.42 -4.06
N ARG A 103 11.06 -5.38 -4.42
CA ARG A 103 12.46 -5.22 -4.00
C ARG A 103 12.59 -5.14 -2.47
N CYS A 104 11.77 -4.30 -1.84
CA CYS A 104 11.70 -4.18 -0.39
C CYS A 104 11.35 -5.53 0.26
N GLY A 105 10.30 -6.19 -0.23
CA GLY A 105 9.90 -7.52 0.26
C GLY A 105 11.02 -8.56 0.13
N HIS A 106 11.75 -8.57 -0.99
CA HIS A 106 12.90 -9.45 -1.18
C HIS A 106 14.01 -9.18 -0.15
N LEU A 107 14.37 -7.91 0.06
CA LEU A 107 15.31 -7.52 1.11
C LEU A 107 14.84 -8.05 2.47
N ILE A 108 13.61 -7.71 2.88
CA ILE A 108 13.10 -8.03 4.22
C ILE A 108 13.06 -9.55 4.47
N HIS A 109 12.64 -10.34 3.47
CA HIS A 109 12.41 -11.76 3.68
C HIS A 109 13.61 -12.66 3.37
N HIS A 110 14.58 -12.18 2.59
CA HIS A 110 15.65 -13.06 2.08
C HIS A 110 17.07 -12.51 2.24
N ASN A 111 17.28 -11.19 2.29
CA ASN A 111 18.63 -10.63 2.18
C ASN A 111 18.86 -9.42 3.11
N TYR A 112 18.22 -9.38 4.28
CA TYR A 112 18.20 -8.16 5.10
C TYR A 112 19.59 -7.79 5.63
N GLU A 113 20.32 -8.73 6.24
CA GLU A 113 21.59 -8.41 6.91
C GLU A 113 22.68 -7.97 5.92
N GLU A 114 22.78 -8.66 4.78
CA GLU A 114 23.82 -8.41 3.78
C GLU A 114 23.41 -7.33 2.77
N GLY A 115 22.13 -7.31 2.38
CA GLY A 115 21.62 -6.42 1.32
C GLY A 115 21.20 -5.04 1.78
N LYS A 116 21.01 -4.78 3.09
CA LYS A 116 20.44 -3.51 3.57
C LYS A 116 21.30 -2.30 3.21
N ALA A 117 22.62 -2.41 3.32
CA ALA A 117 23.52 -1.28 3.01
C ALA A 117 23.39 -0.84 1.55
N GLN A 118 23.44 -1.79 0.61
CA GLN A 118 23.26 -1.52 -0.82
C GLN A 118 21.85 -0.99 -1.10
N TYR A 119 20.82 -1.57 -0.49
CA TYR A 119 19.44 -1.11 -0.66
C TYR A 119 19.27 0.35 -0.24
N VAL A 120 19.84 0.75 0.90
CA VAL A 120 19.82 2.14 1.40
C VAL A 120 20.52 3.08 0.42
N GLN A 121 21.65 2.65 -0.15
CA GLN A 121 22.40 3.45 -1.12
C GLN A 121 21.61 3.69 -2.43
N GLU A 122 20.86 2.69 -2.89
CA GLU A 122 20.07 2.76 -4.13
C GLU A 122 18.70 3.44 -3.95
N LEU A 123 18.16 3.46 -2.73
CA LEU A 123 16.83 3.94 -2.41
C LEU A 123 16.53 5.37 -2.93
N PRO A 124 17.43 6.37 -2.84
CA PRO A 124 17.16 7.69 -3.41
C PRO A 124 16.88 7.66 -4.92
N GLY A 125 17.62 6.83 -5.68
CA GLY A 125 17.40 6.66 -7.12
C GLY A 125 16.03 6.04 -7.44
N HIS A 126 15.52 5.23 -6.51
CA HIS A 126 14.21 4.59 -6.56
C HIS A 126 13.05 5.49 -6.15
N LEU A 127 13.27 6.45 -5.24
CA LEU A 127 12.24 7.40 -4.82
C LEU A 127 12.13 8.61 -5.76
N LYS A 128 13.23 8.99 -6.41
CA LYS A 128 13.30 10.14 -7.33
C LYS A 128 12.22 10.17 -8.44
N PRO A 129 11.79 9.05 -9.05
CA PRO A 129 10.69 9.07 -10.02
C PRO A 129 9.38 9.62 -9.44
N PHE A 130 9.03 9.27 -8.20
CA PHE A 130 7.80 9.76 -7.56
C PHE A 130 7.88 11.25 -7.20
N GLU A 131 9.05 11.72 -6.74
CA GLU A 131 9.32 13.15 -6.56
C GLU A 131 9.16 13.91 -7.88
N THR A 132 9.66 13.34 -8.99
CA THR A 132 9.57 13.94 -10.32
C THR A 132 8.12 14.00 -10.81
N LEU A 133 7.33 12.96 -10.58
CA LEU A 133 5.90 12.93 -10.91
C LEU A 133 5.12 14.00 -10.12
N LEU A 134 5.39 14.14 -8.82
CA LEU A 134 4.81 15.22 -8.02
C LEU A 134 5.18 16.59 -8.58
N ALA A 135 6.45 16.84 -8.90
CA ALA A 135 6.89 18.12 -9.47
C ALA A 135 6.15 18.47 -10.78
N GLN A 136 5.88 17.46 -11.61
CA GLN A 136 5.16 17.61 -12.88
C GLN A 136 3.65 17.81 -12.71
N ASN A 137 3.07 17.42 -11.56
CA ASN A 137 1.65 17.56 -11.26
C ASN A 137 1.40 18.70 -10.27
N GLN A 138 1.13 19.90 -10.78
CA GLN A 138 0.79 21.08 -9.98
C GLN A 138 1.85 21.40 -8.90
N GLY A 139 3.14 21.18 -9.20
CA GLY A 139 4.23 21.43 -8.25
C GLY A 139 4.12 20.63 -6.94
N GLY A 140 3.53 19.43 -6.98
CA GLY A 140 3.41 18.52 -5.84
C GLY A 140 2.33 18.88 -4.82
N GLN A 141 1.51 19.90 -5.10
CA GLN A 141 0.49 20.39 -4.17
C GLN A 141 -0.80 19.56 -4.20
N ALA A 142 -1.03 18.79 -5.27
CA ALA A 142 -2.24 17.98 -5.48
C ALA A 142 -2.04 16.51 -5.03
N PHE A 143 -2.29 15.53 -5.91
CA PHE A 143 -2.02 14.10 -5.68
C PHE A 143 -0.90 13.61 -6.59
N ILE A 144 -0.59 12.32 -6.58
CA ILE A 144 0.45 11.78 -7.47
C ILE A 144 0.05 11.89 -8.95
N VAL A 145 -1.25 11.85 -9.25
CA VAL A 145 -1.84 12.10 -10.57
C VAL A 145 -3.10 12.97 -10.40
N GLY A 146 -3.25 14.01 -11.21
CA GLY A 146 -4.45 14.85 -11.21
C GLY A 146 -4.67 15.63 -9.92
N ASP A 147 -5.91 16.10 -9.72
CA ASP A 147 -6.37 16.87 -8.56
C ASP A 147 -7.28 16.07 -7.62
N GLN A 148 -7.50 14.79 -7.90
CA GLN A 148 -8.29 13.86 -7.07
C GLN A 148 -7.43 12.69 -6.63
N ILE A 149 -7.69 12.19 -5.41
CA ILE A 149 -6.96 11.05 -4.86
C ILE A 149 -7.25 9.78 -5.66
N SER A 150 -6.24 8.96 -5.88
CA SER A 150 -6.33 7.69 -6.58
C SER A 150 -5.96 6.50 -5.68
N PHE A 151 -6.24 5.27 -6.12
CA PHE A 151 -5.76 4.08 -5.40
C PHE A 151 -4.22 4.01 -5.34
N ALA A 152 -3.53 4.60 -6.33
CA ALA A 152 -2.07 4.64 -6.37
C ALA A 152 -1.50 5.55 -5.27
N ASP A 153 -2.22 6.59 -4.85
CA ASP A 153 -1.80 7.46 -3.75
C ASP A 153 -1.68 6.68 -2.43
N TYR A 154 -2.67 5.84 -2.12
CA TYR A 154 -2.64 5.01 -0.92
C TYR A 154 -1.53 3.95 -0.97
N ASN A 155 -1.26 3.39 -2.14
CA ASN A 155 -0.19 2.40 -2.30
C ASN A 155 1.20 3.04 -2.19
N LEU A 156 1.39 4.23 -2.78
CA LEU A 156 2.61 5.01 -2.65
C LEU A 156 2.80 5.49 -1.20
N LEU A 157 1.75 5.97 -0.54
CA LEU A 157 1.83 6.39 0.86
C LEU A 157 2.29 5.25 1.77
N ASP A 158 1.72 4.05 1.62
CA ASP A 158 2.15 2.88 2.41
C ASP A 158 3.63 2.55 2.15
N LEU A 159 4.04 2.58 0.88
CA LEU A 159 5.43 2.35 0.49
C LEU A 159 6.35 3.35 1.21
N LEU A 160 6.03 4.64 1.17
CA LEU A 160 6.85 5.70 1.77
C LEU A 160 6.89 5.58 3.30
N LEU A 161 5.76 5.34 3.96
CA LEU A 161 5.69 5.15 5.41
C LEU A 161 6.53 3.93 5.86
N ALA A 162 6.44 2.82 5.14
CA ALA A 162 7.25 1.63 5.42
C ALA A 162 8.76 1.91 5.24
N HIS A 163 9.13 2.71 4.24
CA HIS A 163 10.53 3.12 4.02
C HIS A 163 11.03 4.10 5.08
N GLN A 164 10.20 4.98 5.64
CA GLN A 164 10.59 5.84 6.75
C GLN A 164 10.91 5.05 8.03
N VAL A 165 10.26 3.89 8.22
CA VAL A 165 10.61 2.96 9.32
C VAL A 165 11.90 2.19 9.00
N LEU A 166 12.03 1.68 7.76
CA LEU A 166 13.20 0.89 7.35
C LEU A 166 14.50 1.71 7.27
N VAL A 167 14.38 2.96 6.79
CA VAL A 167 15.47 3.91 6.53
C VAL A 167 15.01 5.30 7.01
N PRO A 168 15.16 5.61 8.30
CA PRO A 168 14.85 6.93 8.82
C PRO A 168 15.58 8.04 8.05
N GLY A 169 14.87 9.13 7.72
CA GLY A 169 15.41 10.25 6.94
C GLY A 169 15.46 10.02 5.42
N CYS A 170 14.96 8.90 4.90
CA CYS A 170 15.01 8.62 3.45
C CYS A 170 14.24 9.64 2.57
N LEU A 171 13.40 10.50 3.15
CA LEU A 171 12.65 11.55 2.45
C LEU A 171 13.25 12.96 2.64
N ASP A 172 14.34 13.12 3.38
CA ASP A 172 14.88 14.45 3.72
C ASP A 172 15.35 15.23 2.48
N THR A 173 15.75 14.53 1.43
CA THR A 173 16.16 15.10 0.14
C THR A 173 15.03 15.18 -0.89
N PHE A 174 13.80 14.79 -0.51
CA PHE A 174 12.60 14.74 -1.35
C PHE A 174 11.48 15.60 -0.75
N PRO A 175 11.57 16.95 -0.87
CA PRO A 175 10.65 17.85 -0.20
C PRO A 175 9.19 17.65 -0.63
N LEU A 176 8.92 17.30 -1.90
CA LEU A 176 7.54 17.09 -2.35
C LEU A 176 6.97 15.79 -1.80
N LEU A 177 7.73 14.70 -1.79
CA LEU A 177 7.32 13.44 -1.16
C LEU A 177 7.10 13.60 0.34
N SER A 178 7.98 14.32 1.04
CA SER A 178 7.83 14.59 2.47
C SER A 178 6.54 15.38 2.76
N ALA A 179 6.30 16.45 2.01
CA ALA A 179 5.07 17.24 2.12
C ALA A 179 3.81 16.43 1.73
N TYR A 180 3.92 15.57 0.72
CA TYR A 180 2.86 14.66 0.27
C TYR A 180 2.47 13.66 1.36
N VAL A 181 3.45 12.99 1.99
CA VAL A 181 3.21 12.05 3.10
C VAL A 181 2.52 12.76 4.26
N ALA A 182 3.00 13.94 4.65
CA ALA A 182 2.40 14.73 5.71
C ALA A 182 0.94 15.12 5.38
N ARG A 183 0.70 15.62 4.16
CA ARG A 183 -0.64 16.06 3.69
C ARG A 183 -1.64 14.91 3.67
N LEU A 184 -1.28 13.76 3.09
CA LEU A 184 -2.19 12.62 3.04
C LEU A 184 -2.44 12.04 4.43
N SER A 185 -1.40 11.87 5.24
CA SER A 185 -1.54 11.34 6.61
C SER A 185 -2.36 12.25 7.52
N ALA A 186 -2.49 13.54 7.18
CA ALA A 186 -3.31 14.50 7.92
C ALA A 186 -4.79 14.49 7.54
N ARG A 187 -5.19 13.77 6.47
CA ARG A 187 -6.61 13.66 6.08
C ARG A 187 -7.42 13.05 7.24
N PRO A 188 -8.56 13.62 7.66
CA PRO A 188 -9.16 13.30 8.97
C PRO A 188 -9.42 11.81 9.22
N LYS A 189 -10.02 11.11 8.25
CA LYS A 189 -10.33 9.67 8.36
C LYS A 189 -9.08 8.80 8.32
N LEU A 190 -8.16 9.09 7.39
CA LEU A 190 -6.88 8.39 7.31
C LEU A 190 -6.04 8.59 8.57
N LYS A 191 -5.94 9.82 9.09
CA LYS A 191 -5.26 10.14 10.35
C LYS A 191 -5.81 9.31 11.51
N ALA A 192 -7.13 9.22 11.63
CA ALA A 192 -7.78 8.42 12.66
C ALA A 192 -7.44 6.93 12.51
N PHE A 193 -7.43 6.39 11.29
CA PHE A 193 -7.03 5.01 11.02
C PHE A 193 -5.55 4.75 11.36
N LEU A 194 -4.64 5.63 10.93
CA LEU A 194 -3.20 5.50 11.21
C LEU A 194 -2.89 5.57 12.71
N ALA A 195 -3.71 6.26 13.50
CA ALA A 195 -3.59 6.31 14.96
C ALA A 195 -4.32 5.15 15.68
N SER A 196 -5.11 4.35 14.96
CA SER A 196 -5.95 3.31 15.56
C SER A 196 -5.12 2.11 16.05
N PRO A 197 -5.57 1.39 17.08
CA PRO A 197 -4.93 0.15 17.53
C PRO A 197 -4.83 -0.91 16.43
N GLU A 198 -5.80 -0.97 15.50
CA GLU A 198 -5.83 -1.92 14.39
C GLU A 198 -4.69 -1.72 13.37
N HIS A 199 -4.17 -0.50 13.29
CA HIS A 199 -3.00 -0.14 12.49
C HIS A 199 -1.72 -0.21 13.32
N VAL A 200 -1.68 0.48 14.48
CA VAL A 200 -0.47 0.63 15.30
C VAL A 200 0.03 -0.70 15.85
N ASN A 201 -0.86 -1.59 16.29
CA ASN A 201 -0.48 -2.89 16.85
C ASN A 201 -0.16 -3.93 15.78
N ARG A 202 -0.38 -3.61 14.50
CA ARG A 202 -0.17 -4.54 13.38
C ARG A 202 1.26 -4.38 12.83
N PRO A 203 2.09 -5.43 12.83
CA PRO A 203 3.47 -5.33 12.34
C PRO A 203 3.51 -5.08 10.83
N ILE A 204 4.49 -4.29 10.37
CA ILE A 204 4.65 -3.94 8.95
C ILE A 204 4.95 -5.20 8.12
N PHE A 205 5.96 -5.97 8.55
CA PHE A 205 6.53 -7.09 7.79
C PHE A 205 6.38 -8.46 8.47
N GLY A 206 5.25 -8.71 9.13
CA GLY A 206 4.98 -10.00 9.76
C GLY A 206 5.96 -10.33 10.88
N SER A 207 6.68 -11.45 10.78
CA SER A 207 7.53 -11.99 11.86
C SER A 207 8.86 -11.24 12.09
N ARG A 208 9.32 -10.43 11.13
CA ARG A 208 10.49 -9.57 11.35
C ARG A 208 10.02 -8.30 12.05
N LYS A 209 10.43 -8.14 13.31
CA LYS A 209 10.40 -6.84 13.99
C LYS A 209 11.56 -6.02 13.42
N ILE A 210 11.23 -4.98 12.67
CA ILE A 210 12.18 -3.96 12.16
C ILE A 210 11.88 -2.69 12.93
#